data_AF-A0A4R5D3Q4-F1
#
_entry.id   AF-A0A4R5D3Q4-F1
#
_cell.length_a   1.000
_cell.length_b   1.000
_cell.length_c   1.000
_cell.angle_alpha   90.00
_cell.angle_beta   90.00
_cell.angle_gamma   90.00
#
_symmetry.space_group_name_H-M   'P 1'
#
loop_
_entity.id
_entity.type
_entity.pdbx_description
1 polymer ?
#
loop_
_entity_poly.entity_id
_entity_poly.type
_entity_poly.pdbx_seq_one_letter_code
_entity_poly.pdbx_strand_id
1 'polypeptide(L)'
;MFENQLQLGNGIFTTQEIAQILRVPYHKVNKWITKYWDGDLGKCYEQQYSWSVGNTRAVGFHTLIEFYVMMQFAEAGVKTREVLKAHKELSQFYQTHFPFANKEVLDNINTDKSKIYLRLNGDTISLDGSKQFNLDIIKLFFKNLDFDNEMLASRFWPLGKEHKIVCDPHRKFGQPILDGTNIQSEAIYRMYLAEEPISFIATLYEISEVEVKDAILFHKKAA
;
A
#
# COMPACT_ATOMS: atom_id res chain seq x y z
N MET A 1 -16.27 4.24 3.64
CA MET A 1 -16.55 3.61 4.96
C MET A 1 -15.22 3.43 5.70
N PHE A 2 -15.20 3.41 7.03
CA PHE A 2 -13.95 3.25 7.78
C PHE A 2 -13.60 1.77 7.96
N GLU A 3 -12.39 1.35 7.54
CA GLU A 3 -11.96 -0.05 7.47
C GLU A 3 -11.21 -0.50 8.73
N ASN A 4 -11.88 -0.47 9.89
CA ASN A 4 -11.27 -0.83 11.17
C ASN A 4 -11.81 -2.11 11.80
N GLN A 5 -12.59 -2.87 11.05
CA GLN A 5 -13.14 -4.15 11.46
C GLN A 5 -13.06 -5.13 10.29
N LEU A 6 -13.06 -6.42 10.62
CA LEU A 6 -13.06 -7.48 9.63
C LEU A 6 -14.39 -7.45 8.85
N GLN A 7 -14.30 -7.12 7.56
CA GLN A 7 -15.43 -7.14 6.63
C GLN A 7 -14.97 -7.73 5.30
N LEU A 8 -15.86 -8.47 4.64
CA LEU A 8 -15.58 -9.00 3.30
C LEU A 8 -15.39 -7.85 2.32
N GLY A 9 -14.36 -7.95 1.50
CA GLY A 9 -14.02 -6.92 0.51
C GLY A 9 -13.01 -5.87 0.98
N ASN A 10 -12.76 -5.73 2.29
CA ASN A 10 -11.75 -4.78 2.80
C ASN A 10 -10.35 -5.40 2.90
N GLY A 11 -10.24 -6.72 2.77
CA GLY A 11 -9.02 -7.46 3.04
C GLY A 11 -8.61 -7.47 4.53
N ILE A 12 -7.59 -8.27 4.85
CA ILE A 12 -6.97 -8.31 6.17
C ILE A 12 -5.46 -8.45 6.00
N PHE A 13 -4.71 -7.49 6.51
CA PHE A 13 -3.26 -7.46 6.37
C PHE A 13 -2.61 -7.31 7.73
N THR A 14 -1.95 -8.36 8.20
CA THR A 14 -1.16 -8.30 9.43
C THR A 14 0.12 -7.48 9.22
N THR A 15 0.71 -6.96 10.29
CA THR A 15 2.00 -6.24 10.22
C THR A 15 3.09 -7.02 9.46
N GLN A 16 3.10 -8.35 9.60
CA GLN A 16 4.06 -9.21 8.90
C GLN A 16 3.76 -9.29 7.41
N GLU A 17 2.50 -9.50 7.03
CA GLU A 17 2.09 -9.51 5.62
C GLU A 17 2.36 -8.16 4.95
N ILE A 18 2.08 -7.03 5.62
CA ILE A 18 2.40 -5.69 5.11
C ILE A 18 3.92 -5.56 4.88
N ALA A 19 4.75 -6.02 5.82
CA ALA A 19 6.20 -5.99 5.67
C ALA A 19 6.67 -6.77 4.44
N GLN A 20 6.08 -7.95 4.20
CA GLN A 20 6.38 -8.77 3.03
C GLN A 20 5.89 -8.12 1.72
N ILE A 21 4.63 -7.66 1.70
CA ILE A 21 3.98 -7.04 0.54
C ILE A 21 4.70 -5.76 0.12
N LEU A 22 5.01 -4.89 1.08
CA LEU A 22 5.70 -3.62 0.83
C LEU A 22 7.22 -3.78 0.73
N ARG A 23 7.77 -4.95 1.08
CA ARG A 23 9.21 -5.24 1.09
C ARG A 23 9.99 -4.30 2.00
N VAL A 24 9.41 -4.01 3.16
CA VAL A 24 9.94 -3.10 4.17
C VAL A 24 10.19 -3.89 5.45
N PRO A 25 11.30 -3.66 6.16
CA PRO A 25 11.56 -4.35 7.43
C PRO A 25 10.40 -4.22 8.42
N TYR A 26 10.02 -5.34 9.06
CA TYR A 26 8.91 -5.42 10.01
C TYR A 26 8.91 -4.29 11.04
N HIS A 27 10.07 -3.96 11.62
CA HIS A 27 10.18 -2.92 12.64
C HIS A 27 9.77 -1.52 12.14
N LYS A 28 9.97 -1.22 10.85
CA LYS A 28 9.51 0.05 10.26
C LYS A 28 7.99 0.05 10.15
N VAL A 29 7.40 -1.02 9.62
CA VAL A 29 5.93 -1.15 9.51
C VAL A 29 5.27 -1.09 10.89
N ASN A 30 5.79 -1.87 11.85
CA ASN A 30 5.28 -1.89 13.21
C ASN A 30 5.36 -0.51 13.88
N LYS A 31 6.47 0.22 13.70
CA LYS A 31 6.60 1.59 14.19
C LYS A 31 5.55 2.52 13.55
N TRP A 32 5.29 2.37 12.25
CA TRP A 32 4.29 3.18 11.56
C TRP A 32 2.87 2.93 12.07
N ILE A 33 2.46 1.67 12.18
CA ILE A 33 1.15 1.31 12.72
C ILE A 33 1.00 1.81 14.16
N THR A 34 1.93 1.44 15.04
CA THR A 34 1.77 1.68 16.48
C THR A 34 1.95 3.14 16.89
N LYS A 35 2.95 3.85 16.32
CA LYS A 35 3.29 5.21 16.72
C LYS A 35 2.49 6.26 15.97
N TYR A 36 2.39 6.12 14.65
CA TYR A 36 1.87 7.19 13.81
C TYR A 36 0.41 6.98 13.48
N TRP A 37 0.04 5.74 13.12
CA TRP A 37 -1.31 5.43 12.69
C TRP A 37 -2.28 5.36 13.88
N ASP A 38 -2.05 4.45 14.83
CA ASP A 38 -2.91 4.35 16.02
C ASP A 38 -2.59 5.39 17.10
N GLY A 39 -1.40 6.01 17.02
CA GLY A 39 -0.98 7.09 17.91
C GLY A 39 -1.38 8.46 17.38
N ASP A 40 -0.55 9.05 16.51
CA ASP A 40 -0.68 10.44 16.08
C ASP A 40 -1.93 10.73 15.23
N LEU A 41 -2.34 9.80 14.35
CA LEU A 41 -3.54 9.93 13.53
C LEU A 41 -4.78 9.43 14.28
N GLY A 42 -4.70 8.28 14.95
CA GLY A 42 -5.82 7.70 15.70
C GLY A 42 -6.35 8.61 16.79
N LYS A 43 -5.47 9.37 17.47
CA LYS A 43 -5.88 10.42 18.43
C LYS A 43 -6.59 11.60 17.77
N CYS A 44 -6.25 11.94 16.53
CA CYS A 44 -6.87 13.07 15.83
C CYS A 44 -8.25 12.76 15.29
N TYR A 45 -8.54 11.49 14.98
CA TYR A 45 -9.81 11.07 14.40
C TYR A 45 -10.70 10.29 15.37
N GLU A 46 -10.29 10.12 16.63
CA GLU A 46 -10.96 9.28 17.65
C GLU A 46 -11.28 7.86 17.14
N GLN A 47 -10.45 7.36 16.24
CA GLN A 47 -10.70 6.15 15.47
C GLN A 47 -9.43 5.28 15.44
N GLN A 48 -9.58 3.98 15.71
CA GLN A 48 -8.53 3.00 15.53
C GLN A 48 -8.59 2.48 14.10
N TYR A 49 -7.49 2.55 13.36
CA TYR A 49 -7.43 2.11 11.97
C TYR A 49 -6.92 0.66 11.84
N SER A 50 -6.50 0.07 12.96
CA SER A 50 -6.08 -1.32 13.06
C SER A 50 -6.89 -2.03 14.13
N TRP A 51 -6.91 -3.36 14.06
CA TRP A 51 -7.46 -4.22 15.09
C TRP A 51 -6.47 -5.32 15.48
N SER A 52 -6.64 -5.88 16.68
CA SER A 52 -5.80 -6.98 17.16
C SER A 52 -6.25 -8.32 16.58
N VAL A 53 -5.30 -9.10 16.08
CA VAL A 53 -5.48 -10.48 15.63
C VAL A 53 -4.42 -11.32 16.33
N GLY A 54 -4.83 -12.05 17.38
CA GLY A 54 -3.89 -12.72 18.29
C GLY A 54 -2.92 -11.71 18.91
N ASN A 55 -1.61 -11.92 18.69
CA ASN A 55 -0.54 -11.05 19.22
C ASN A 55 -0.04 -10.00 18.21
N THR A 56 -0.68 -9.87 17.05
CA THR A 56 -0.31 -8.89 16.02
C THR A 56 -1.46 -7.91 15.74
N ARG A 57 -1.15 -6.84 15.00
CA ARG A 57 -2.14 -5.90 14.46
C ARG A 57 -2.44 -6.25 13.02
N ALA A 58 -3.68 -6.01 12.62
CA ALA A 58 -4.12 -6.10 11.24
C ALA A 58 -4.81 -4.82 10.80
N VAL A 59 -4.75 -4.53 9.50
CA VAL A 59 -5.35 -3.35 8.86
C VAL A 59 -6.12 -3.75 7.61
N GLY A 60 -7.03 -2.87 7.18
CA GLY A 60 -7.71 -2.96 5.89
C GLY A 60 -6.82 -2.56 4.70
N PHE A 61 -7.31 -2.79 3.49
CA PHE A 61 -6.56 -2.55 2.25
C PHE A 61 -6.18 -1.10 2.06
N HIS A 62 -7.10 -0.16 2.30
CA HIS A 62 -6.77 1.25 2.09
C HIS A 62 -5.67 1.71 3.05
N THR A 63 -5.64 1.20 4.29
CA THR A 63 -4.53 1.45 5.22
C THR A 63 -3.20 0.86 4.72
N LEU A 64 -3.20 -0.31 4.09
CA LEU A 64 -2.01 -0.84 3.41
C LEU A 64 -1.51 0.13 2.33
N ILE A 65 -2.41 0.70 1.53
CA ILE A 65 -2.07 1.66 0.46
C ILE A 65 -1.54 2.98 1.05
N GLU A 66 -2.17 3.48 2.12
CA GLU A 66 -1.66 4.63 2.87
C GLU A 66 -0.20 4.40 3.30
N PHE A 67 0.11 3.22 3.85
CA PHE A 67 1.49 2.88 4.21
C PHE A 67 2.42 2.83 3.00
N TYR A 68 2.00 2.20 1.90
CA TYR A 68 2.79 2.20 0.67
C TYR A 68 3.18 3.63 0.26
N VAL A 69 2.22 4.56 0.22
CA VAL A 69 2.45 5.95 -0.17
C VAL A 69 3.33 6.69 0.84
N MET A 70 3.08 6.51 2.14
CA MET A 70 3.90 7.10 3.19
C MET A 70 5.36 6.64 3.15
N MET A 71 5.61 5.36 2.80
CA MET A 71 6.98 4.86 2.62
C MET A 71 7.64 5.48 1.40
N GLN A 72 6.91 5.67 0.28
CA GLN A 72 7.44 6.35 -0.90
C GLN A 72 7.86 7.79 -0.59
N PHE A 73 7.09 8.51 0.24
CA PHE A 73 7.50 9.82 0.74
C PHE A 73 8.77 9.75 1.60
N ALA A 74 8.85 8.78 2.51
CA ALA A 74 10.03 8.61 3.36
C ALA A 74 11.29 8.27 2.54
N GLU A 75 11.16 7.43 1.50
CA GLU A 75 12.24 7.10 0.56
C GLU A 75 12.66 8.31 -0.28
N ALA A 76 11.73 9.18 -0.65
CA ALA A 76 12.03 10.46 -1.29
C ALA A 76 12.72 11.47 -0.36
N GLY A 77 12.84 11.16 0.95
CA GLY A 77 13.51 11.99 1.95
C GLY A 77 12.58 12.93 2.72
N VAL A 78 11.26 12.79 2.59
CA VAL A 78 10.29 13.59 3.33
C VAL A 78 10.25 13.17 4.79
N LYS A 79 10.31 14.15 5.69
CA LYS A 79 10.22 13.91 7.14
C LYS A 79 8.82 13.37 7.48
N THR A 80 8.74 12.33 8.31
CA THR A 80 7.47 11.71 8.75
C THR A 80 6.43 12.73 9.24
N ARG A 81 6.84 13.76 9.98
CA ARG A 81 5.92 14.79 10.46
C ARG A 81 5.19 15.55 9.33
N GLU A 82 5.87 15.77 8.21
CA GLU A 82 5.31 16.47 7.05
C GLU A 82 4.35 15.55 6.30
N VAL A 83 4.68 14.25 6.21
CA VAL A 83 3.78 13.22 5.68
C VAL A 83 2.48 13.16 6.50
N LEU A 84 2.57 13.16 7.83
CA LEU A 84 1.41 13.16 8.71
C LEU A 84 0.60 14.45 8.63
N LYS A 85 1.26 15.61 8.48
CA LYS A 85 0.58 16.89 8.27
C LYS A 85 -0.20 16.88 6.95
N ALA A 86 0.45 16.45 5.88
CA ALA A 86 -0.18 16.36 4.57
C ALA A 86 -1.38 15.41 4.56
N HIS A 87 -1.25 14.24 5.20
CA HIS A 87 -2.37 13.34 5.38
C HIS A 87 -3.55 14.04 6.07
N LYS A 88 -3.31 14.75 7.18
CA LYS A 88 -4.37 15.45 7.92
C LYS A 88 -5.09 16.49 7.07
N GLU A 89 -4.33 17.31 6.36
CA GLU A 89 -4.88 18.35 5.48
C GLU A 89 -5.67 17.74 4.32
N LEU A 90 -5.16 16.70 3.68
CA LEU A 90 -5.86 16.01 2.60
C LEU A 90 -7.11 15.28 3.07
N SER A 91 -7.07 14.62 4.23
CA SER A 91 -8.25 13.99 4.81
C SER A 91 -9.38 14.99 5.04
N GLN A 92 -9.06 16.20 5.49
CA GLN A 92 -10.04 17.27 5.67
C GLN A 92 -10.54 17.81 4.32
N PHE A 93 -9.63 18.08 3.39
CA PHE A 93 -9.96 18.66 2.09
C PHE A 93 -10.80 17.73 1.22
N TYR A 94 -10.44 16.44 1.15
CA TYR A 94 -11.13 15.41 0.37
C TYR A 94 -12.22 14.67 1.16
N GLN A 95 -12.42 15.00 2.44
CA GLN A 95 -13.40 14.36 3.33
C GLN A 95 -13.29 12.83 3.35
N THR A 96 -12.06 12.32 3.41
CA THR A 96 -11.75 10.89 3.38
C THR A 96 -10.81 10.50 4.51
N HIS A 97 -10.97 9.28 5.02
CA HIS A 97 -10.06 8.68 5.99
C HIS A 97 -8.79 8.14 5.32
N PHE A 98 -8.81 7.96 4.00
CA PHE A 98 -7.73 7.37 3.21
C PHE A 98 -7.34 8.29 2.04
N PRO A 99 -6.78 9.48 2.30
CA PRO A 99 -6.43 10.43 1.25
C PRO A 99 -5.36 9.92 0.29
N PHE A 100 -4.39 9.13 0.75
CA PHE A 100 -3.37 8.53 -0.10
C PHE A 100 -3.83 7.26 -0.81
N ALA A 101 -5.04 6.77 -0.54
CA ALA A 101 -5.68 5.77 -1.40
C ALA A 101 -6.47 6.39 -2.57
N ASN A 102 -6.67 7.71 -2.59
CA ASN A 102 -7.46 8.38 -3.61
C ASN A 102 -6.64 8.74 -4.87
N LYS A 103 -7.15 8.38 -6.05
CA LYS A 103 -6.48 8.60 -7.34
C LYS A 103 -6.21 10.07 -7.63
N GLU A 104 -7.17 10.96 -7.37
CA GLU A 104 -7.01 12.38 -7.65
C GLU A 104 -5.89 12.99 -6.81
N VAL A 105 -5.79 12.59 -5.54
CA VAL A 105 -4.66 12.96 -4.68
C VAL A 105 -3.36 12.45 -5.29
N LEU A 106 -3.28 11.15 -5.59
CA LEU A 106 -2.05 10.51 -6.07
C LEU A 106 -1.55 11.03 -7.43
N ASP A 107 -2.46 11.42 -8.32
CA ASP A 107 -2.11 11.98 -9.64
C ASP A 107 -1.47 13.38 -9.55
N ASN A 108 -1.79 14.11 -8.47
CA ASN A 108 -1.49 15.53 -8.29
C ASN A 108 -0.55 15.83 -7.12
N ILE A 109 -0.21 14.83 -6.31
CA ILE A 109 0.66 14.99 -5.15
C ILE A 109 2.14 14.99 -5.54
N ASN A 110 2.90 15.89 -4.94
CA ASN A 110 4.32 16.06 -5.21
C ASN A 110 5.08 16.53 -3.96
N THR A 111 6.42 16.55 -4.00
CA THR A 111 7.24 16.99 -2.87
C THR A 111 8.56 17.64 -3.30
N ASP A 112 9.08 18.56 -2.49
CA ASP A 112 10.45 19.09 -2.61
C ASP A 112 11.40 18.48 -1.55
N LYS A 113 11.01 17.36 -0.93
CA LYS A 113 11.61 16.70 0.26
C LYS A 113 11.37 17.42 1.59
N SER A 114 11.19 18.74 1.60
CA SER A 114 10.90 19.48 2.82
C SER A 114 9.40 19.52 3.13
N LYS A 115 8.56 19.56 2.11
CA LYS A 115 7.11 19.70 2.18
C LYS A 115 6.43 18.85 1.11
N ILE A 116 5.14 18.62 1.28
CA ILE A 116 4.29 17.93 0.32
C ILE A 116 3.30 18.96 -0.24
N TYR A 117 3.01 18.82 -1.53
CA TYR A 117 2.19 19.75 -2.29
C TYR A 117 1.17 18.99 -3.12
N LEU A 118 0.05 19.64 -3.39
CA LEU A 118 -0.97 19.18 -4.31
C LEU A 118 -1.09 20.19 -5.46
N ARG A 119 -0.99 19.73 -6.70
CA ARG A 119 -1.14 20.57 -7.89
C ARG A 119 -2.52 20.41 -8.50
N LEU A 120 -3.40 21.38 -8.34
CA LEU A 120 -4.77 21.35 -8.88
C LEU A 120 -4.96 22.50 -9.87
N ASN A 121 -5.43 22.20 -11.08
CA ASN A 121 -5.77 23.22 -12.11
C ASN A 121 -4.65 24.25 -12.41
N GLY A 122 -3.38 23.87 -12.24
CA GLY A 122 -2.23 24.75 -12.43
C GLY A 122 -1.76 25.47 -11.14
N ASP A 123 -2.56 25.45 -10.08
CA ASP A 123 -2.20 26.00 -8.77
C ASP A 123 -1.47 24.96 -7.92
N THR A 124 -0.44 25.39 -7.20
CA THR A 124 0.27 24.55 -6.22
C THR A 124 -0.17 24.94 -4.81
N ILE A 125 -0.75 23.98 -4.10
CA ILE A 125 -1.19 24.11 -2.71
C ILE A 125 -0.18 23.37 -1.84
N SER A 126 0.50 24.06 -0.91
CA SER A 126 1.31 23.36 0.08
C SER A 126 0.38 22.72 1.12
N LEU A 127 0.61 21.44 1.39
CA LEU A 127 -0.10 20.68 2.42
C LEU A 127 0.49 20.96 3.80
N ASP A 128 0.71 22.25 4.05
CA ASP A 128 1.20 22.82 5.28
C ASP A 128 0.50 24.15 5.66
N GLY A 129 -0.49 24.58 4.89
CA GLY A 129 -1.19 25.86 5.03
C GLY A 129 -0.59 27.07 4.30
N SER A 130 0.53 26.94 3.57
CA SER A 130 1.15 28.05 2.82
C SER A 130 0.90 27.97 1.30
N LYS A 131 0.61 29.12 0.65
CA LYS A 131 0.27 29.20 -0.80
C LYS A 131 1.39 29.77 -1.67
N GLN A 132 2.64 29.29 -1.59
CA GLN A 132 3.74 30.00 -2.25
C GLN A 132 4.91 29.14 -2.77
N PHE A 133 5.40 29.59 -3.95
CA PHE A 133 6.68 29.40 -4.64
C PHE A 133 6.87 28.31 -5.72
N ASN A 134 7.62 28.72 -6.75
CA ASN A 134 8.27 27.88 -7.77
C ASN A 134 9.46 27.16 -7.13
N LEU A 135 9.34 25.85 -6.98
CA LEU A 135 10.39 24.96 -6.46
C LEU A 135 10.55 23.78 -7.42
N ASP A 136 11.75 23.20 -7.45
CA ASP A 136 12.04 21.96 -8.18
C ASP A 136 11.37 20.77 -7.47
N ILE A 137 10.10 20.61 -7.76
CA ILE A 137 9.22 19.63 -7.15
C ILE A 137 9.41 18.27 -7.83
N ILE A 138 9.60 17.23 -7.02
CA ILE A 138 9.65 15.83 -7.42
C ILE A 138 8.23 15.29 -7.53
N LYS A 139 7.87 14.78 -8.71
CA LYS A 139 6.60 14.08 -8.92
C LYS A 139 6.69 12.64 -8.45
N LEU A 140 5.78 12.26 -7.54
CA LEU A 140 5.62 10.87 -7.11
C LEU A 140 4.67 10.17 -8.09
N PHE A 141 5.00 8.92 -8.43
CA PHE A 141 4.22 8.14 -9.37
C PHE A 141 3.83 6.80 -8.74
N PHE A 142 2.53 6.61 -8.51
CA PHE A 142 1.99 5.41 -7.87
C PHE A 142 1.46 4.42 -8.93
N LYS A 143 2.34 4.00 -9.84
CA LYS A 143 1.99 3.20 -11.04
C LYS A 143 1.48 1.79 -10.71
N ASN A 144 1.70 1.34 -9.48
CA ASN A 144 1.42 -0.01 -9.02
C ASN A 144 0.02 -0.17 -8.41
N LEU A 145 -0.86 0.83 -8.58
CA LEU A 145 -2.22 0.79 -8.09
C LEU A 145 -3.21 0.73 -9.27
N ASP A 146 -4.28 -0.03 -9.07
CA ASP A 146 -5.52 0.15 -9.81
C ASP A 146 -6.52 0.89 -8.93
N PHE A 147 -7.50 1.52 -9.57
CA PHE A 147 -8.54 2.30 -8.89
C PHE A 147 -9.92 1.84 -9.35
N ASP A 148 -10.90 1.93 -8.46
CA ASP A 148 -12.30 1.64 -8.75
C ASP A 148 -13.04 2.87 -9.31
N ASN A 149 -14.37 2.74 -9.45
CA ASN A 149 -15.24 3.81 -9.92
C ASN A 149 -15.38 4.97 -8.92
N GLU A 150 -15.06 4.74 -7.65
CA GLU A 150 -15.03 5.77 -6.59
C GLU A 150 -13.66 6.46 -6.52
N MET A 151 -12.74 6.14 -7.45
CA MET A 151 -11.39 6.67 -7.51
C MET A 151 -10.54 6.27 -6.29
N LEU A 152 -10.90 5.21 -5.59
CA LEU A 152 -10.13 4.63 -4.50
C LEU A 152 -9.31 3.45 -5.01
N ALA A 153 -8.15 3.23 -4.39
CA ALA A 153 -7.28 2.12 -4.74
C ALA A 153 -8.02 0.78 -4.57
N SER A 154 -8.04 -0.03 -5.62
CA SER A 154 -8.78 -1.30 -5.65
C SER A 154 -7.89 -2.53 -5.74
N ARG A 155 -6.70 -2.40 -6.33
CA ARG A 155 -5.69 -3.47 -6.39
C ARG A 155 -4.28 -2.90 -6.29
N PHE A 156 -3.38 -3.68 -5.72
CA PHE A 156 -1.97 -3.30 -5.58
C PHE A 156 -1.04 -4.35 -6.18
N TRP A 157 -0.09 -3.90 -6.97
CA TRP A 157 0.89 -4.71 -7.69
C TRP A 157 2.25 -4.58 -6.99
N PRO A 158 2.55 -5.38 -5.95
CA PRO A 158 3.74 -5.19 -5.11
C PRO A 158 5.07 -5.32 -5.86
N LEU A 159 5.06 -6.02 -7.00
CA LEU A 159 6.21 -6.16 -7.88
C LEU A 159 6.23 -5.17 -9.04
N GLY A 160 5.15 -4.42 -9.27
CA GLY A 160 4.90 -3.73 -10.53
C GLY A 160 3.93 -4.50 -11.44
N LYS A 161 3.31 -3.79 -12.39
CA LYS A 161 2.27 -4.32 -13.30
C LYS A 161 2.83 -5.20 -14.42
N GLU A 162 4.15 -5.21 -14.59
CA GLU A 162 4.89 -6.11 -15.47
C GLU A 162 4.96 -7.54 -14.92
N HIS A 163 4.72 -7.71 -13.62
CA HIS A 163 4.65 -9.00 -12.94
C HIS A 163 3.20 -9.39 -12.67
N LYS A 164 2.95 -10.69 -12.48
CA LYS A 164 1.60 -11.23 -12.27
C LYS A 164 1.16 -11.30 -10.81
N ILE A 165 1.86 -10.68 -9.87
CA ILE A 165 1.49 -10.71 -8.45
C ILE A 165 0.65 -9.49 -8.11
N VAL A 166 -0.56 -9.74 -7.59
CA VAL A 166 -1.52 -8.70 -7.22
C VAL A 166 -2.12 -8.98 -5.84
N CYS A 167 -2.32 -7.92 -5.06
CA CYS A 167 -3.13 -7.91 -3.84
C CYS A 167 -4.48 -7.28 -4.19
N ASP A 168 -5.55 -8.05 -4.03
CA ASP A 168 -6.94 -7.64 -4.31
C ASP A 168 -7.80 -7.96 -3.08
N PRO A 169 -8.33 -6.95 -2.36
CA PRO A 169 -9.00 -7.16 -1.08
C PRO A 169 -10.33 -7.93 -1.20
N HIS A 170 -10.90 -8.01 -2.40
CA HIS A 170 -12.09 -8.81 -2.69
C HIS A 170 -11.77 -10.29 -2.93
N ARG A 171 -10.50 -10.66 -3.01
CA ARG A 171 -10.05 -12.02 -3.36
C ARG A 171 -9.07 -12.53 -2.33
N LYS A 172 -9.33 -13.72 -1.79
CA LYS A 172 -8.47 -14.36 -0.77
C LYS A 172 -8.08 -13.41 0.38
N PHE A 173 -9.03 -12.54 0.77
CA PHE A 173 -8.86 -11.52 1.81
C PHE A 173 -7.69 -10.56 1.57
N GLY A 174 -7.31 -10.30 0.31
CA GLY A 174 -6.21 -9.39 -0.02
C GLY A 174 -4.84 -10.04 -0.15
N GLN A 175 -4.70 -11.33 0.17
CA GLN A 175 -3.42 -12.02 0.08
C GLN A 175 -2.84 -11.99 -1.34
N PRO A 176 -1.50 -11.97 -1.51
CA PRO A 176 -0.88 -11.90 -2.83
C PRO A 176 -1.20 -13.15 -3.67
N ILE A 177 -1.87 -12.93 -4.80
CA ILE A 177 -2.28 -13.97 -5.76
C ILE A 177 -1.67 -13.72 -7.13
N LEU A 178 -1.69 -14.74 -7.98
CA LEU A 178 -1.43 -14.59 -9.42
C LEU A 178 -2.64 -13.96 -10.11
N ASP A 179 -2.45 -12.81 -10.75
CA ASP A 179 -3.48 -12.11 -11.53
C ASP A 179 -4.13 -13.03 -12.57
N GLY A 180 -5.42 -12.84 -12.83
CA GLY A 180 -6.21 -13.75 -13.67
C GLY A 180 -6.58 -15.09 -13.02
N THR A 181 -6.02 -15.44 -11.85
CA THR A 181 -6.30 -16.70 -11.14
C THR A 181 -6.56 -16.46 -9.64
N ASN A 182 -7.12 -17.43 -8.91
CA ASN A 182 -7.25 -17.35 -7.45
C ASN A 182 -6.13 -18.11 -6.71
N ILE A 183 -5.01 -18.38 -7.39
CA ILE A 183 -3.87 -19.12 -6.84
C ILE A 183 -3.05 -18.17 -5.96
N GLN A 184 -2.91 -18.53 -4.68
CA GLN A 184 -2.05 -17.81 -3.75
C GLN A 184 -0.58 -18.00 -4.14
N SER A 185 0.15 -16.90 -4.27
CA SER A 185 1.59 -16.93 -4.61
C SER A 185 2.41 -17.76 -3.61
N GLU A 186 1.99 -17.77 -2.35
CA GLU A 186 2.59 -18.57 -1.27
C GLU A 186 2.50 -20.08 -1.55
N ALA A 187 1.43 -20.56 -2.18
CA ALA A 187 1.30 -21.98 -2.53
C ALA A 187 2.38 -22.40 -3.55
N ILE A 188 2.58 -21.56 -4.57
CA ILE A 188 3.64 -21.73 -5.58
C ILE A 188 5.02 -21.71 -4.91
N TYR A 189 5.26 -20.74 -4.03
CA TYR A 189 6.53 -20.60 -3.35
C TYR A 189 6.86 -21.79 -2.44
N ARG A 190 5.86 -22.35 -1.75
CA ARG A 190 6.04 -23.56 -0.92
C ARG A 190 6.44 -24.79 -1.73
N MET A 191 5.87 -24.98 -2.92
CA MET A 191 6.32 -26.06 -3.81
C MET A 191 7.75 -25.85 -4.27
N TYR A 192 8.13 -24.61 -4.60
CA TYR A 192 9.51 -24.28 -4.92
C TYR A 192 10.47 -24.56 -3.75
N LEU A 193 10.07 -24.24 -2.50
CA LEU A 193 10.84 -24.58 -1.30
C LEU A 193 10.96 -26.09 -1.06
N ALA A 194 10.01 -26.88 -1.56
CA ALA A 194 10.06 -28.34 -1.56
C ALA A 194 10.89 -28.91 -2.75
N GLU A 195 11.64 -28.05 -3.45
CA GLU A 195 12.52 -28.39 -4.58
C GLU A 195 11.80 -28.95 -5.81
N GLU A 196 10.48 -28.71 -5.93
CA GLU A 196 9.73 -29.08 -7.13
C GLU A 196 10.21 -28.27 -8.35
N PRO A 197 10.37 -28.89 -9.54
CA PRO A 197 10.79 -28.19 -10.74
C PRO A 197 9.78 -27.11 -11.16
N ILE A 198 10.27 -25.95 -11.61
CA ILE A 198 9.41 -24.83 -12.07
C ILE A 198 8.40 -25.29 -13.14
N SER A 199 8.84 -26.12 -14.10
CA SER A 199 8.00 -26.66 -15.18
C SER A 199 6.89 -27.57 -14.66
N PHE A 200 7.16 -28.33 -13.58
CA PHE A 200 6.16 -29.17 -12.93
C PHE A 200 5.11 -28.32 -12.23
N ILE A 201 5.54 -27.32 -11.45
CA ILE A 201 4.62 -26.39 -10.75
C ILE A 201 3.74 -25.64 -11.77
N ALA A 202 4.34 -25.15 -12.85
CA ALA A 202 3.64 -24.47 -13.94
C ALA A 202 2.54 -25.36 -14.55
N THR A 203 2.89 -26.61 -14.86
CA THR A 203 1.95 -27.58 -15.43
C THR A 203 0.84 -27.94 -14.44
N LEU A 204 1.16 -28.16 -13.16
CA LEU A 204 0.20 -28.55 -12.14
C LEU A 204 -0.88 -27.49 -11.91
N TYR A 205 -0.51 -26.22 -11.96
CA TYR A 205 -1.41 -25.09 -11.74
C TYR A 205 -1.97 -24.49 -13.03
N GLU A 206 -1.63 -25.05 -14.20
CA GLU A 206 -2.01 -24.54 -15.52
C GLU A 206 -1.62 -23.05 -15.72
N ILE A 207 -0.43 -22.68 -15.25
CA ILE A 207 0.15 -21.33 -15.36
C ILE A 207 1.47 -21.38 -16.13
N SER A 208 1.96 -20.22 -16.54
CA SER A 208 3.27 -20.10 -17.18
C SER A 208 4.43 -20.23 -16.18
N GLU A 209 5.60 -20.66 -16.66
CA GLU A 209 6.81 -20.63 -15.83
C GLU A 209 7.21 -19.22 -15.39
N VAL A 210 6.81 -18.18 -16.15
CA VAL A 210 7.04 -16.77 -15.79
C VAL A 210 6.22 -16.41 -14.55
N GLU A 211 4.96 -16.82 -14.48
CA GLU A 211 4.10 -16.64 -13.30
C GLU A 211 4.64 -17.37 -12.08
N VAL A 212 5.19 -18.58 -12.26
CA VAL A 212 5.88 -19.30 -11.19
C VAL A 212 7.09 -18.50 -10.69
N LYS A 213 7.92 -17.99 -11.60
CA LYS A 213 9.09 -17.16 -11.27
C LYS A 213 8.71 -15.86 -10.57
N ASP A 214 7.61 -15.23 -10.95
CA ASP A 214 7.09 -14.02 -10.30
C ASP A 214 6.68 -14.28 -8.84
N ALA A 215 5.99 -15.40 -8.57
CA ALA A 215 5.65 -15.80 -7.21
C ALA A 215 6.91 -16.08 -6.37
N ILE A 216 7.91 -16.76 -6.94
CA ILE A 216 9.20 -17.00 -6.26
C ILE A 216 9.92 -15.68 -5.98
N LEU A 217 9.96 -14.77 -6.96
CA LEU A 217 10.57 -13.45 -6.83
C LEU A 217 9.87 -12.63 -5.75
N PHE A 218 8.54 -12.70 -5.64
CA PHE A 218 7.75 -12.02 -4.62
C PHE A 218 8.23 -12.39 -3.21
N HIS A 219 8.33 -13.69 -2.92
CA HIS A 219 8.64 -14.22 -1.60
C HIS A 219 10.12 -14.19 -1.22
N LYS A 220 11.05 -14.40 -2.16
CA LYS A 220 12.50 -14.42 -1.86
C LYS A 220 13.06 -13.11 -1.32
N LYS A 221 12.52 -11.96 -1.74
CA LYS A 221 12.97 -10.63 -1.28
C LYS A 221 12.26 -10.16 -0.01
N ALA A 222 11.25 -10.89 0.43
CA ALA A 222 10.46 -10.56 1.62
C ALA A 222 10.95 -11.26 2.90
N ALA A 223 11.92 -12.17 2.77
CA ALA A 223 12.56 -12.93 3.85
C ALA A 223 13.91 -12.34 4.27
#